data_AF-A0A7V9TW21-F1
#
_entry.id   AF-A0A7V9TW21-F1
#
_cell.length_a   1.000
_cell.length_b   1.000
_cell.length_c   1.000
_cell.angle_alpha   90.00
_cell.angle_beta   90.00
_cell.angle_gamma   90.00
#
_symmetry.space_group_name_H-M   'P 1'
#
loop_
_entity.id
_entity.type
_entity.pdbx_description
1 polymer ?
#
loop_
_entity_poly.entity_id
_entity_poly.type
_entity_poly.pdbx_seq_one_letter_code
_entity_poly.pdbx_strand_id
1 'polypeptide(L)'
;MPSEQEVIFEILEPLEVGAVLSYQEIEQATGKPISHCRPAVLRAGRQLLKQRNRLLRCEAKLGYRIARPEECTAVATRRHRAANRQLVQAREAVQYVDMTGLSPEQRAIAMGMFRTLAGMCAAIKHLGEKAKEHDQAVLELRDDQSDMETRIQRLEKLFGQK
;
A
#
# COMPACT_ATOMS: atom_id res chain seq x y z
N MET A 1 -31.52 8.98 -7.48
CA MET A 1 -30.67 8.03 -8.22
C MET A 1 -29.39 7.85 -7.41
N PRO A 2 -28.98 6.61 -7.10
CA PRO A 2 -27.69 6.36 -6.46
C PRO A 2 -26.56 6.88 -7.35
N SER A 3 -25.50 7.37 -6.72
CA SER A 3 -24.28 7.78 -7.40
C SER A 3 -23.58 6.59 -8.05
N GLU A 4 -22.76 6.83 -9.08
CA GLU A 4 -21.95 5.79 -9.73
C GLU A 4 -21.09 5.02 -8.73
N GLN A 5 -20.60 5.70 -7.69
CA GLN A 5 -19.80 5.09 -6.64
C GLN A 5 -20.63 4.09 -5.83
N GLU A 6 -21.85 4.45 -5.44
CA GLU A 6 -22.75 3.59 -4.65
C GLU A 6 -23.13 2.36 -5.46
N VAL A 7 -23.53 2.53 -6.72
CA VAL A 7 -23.84 1.41 -7.63
C VAL A 7 -22.65 0.45 -7.76
N ILE A 8 -21.44 0.97 -8.00
CA ILE A 8 -20.25 0.13 -8.14
C ILE A 8 -19.90 -0.55 -6.81
N PHE A 9 -20.09 0.12 -5.67
CA PHE A 9 -19.83 -0.46 -4.36
C PHE A 9 -20.79 -1.62 -4.05
N GLU A 10 -22.08 -1.45 -4.31
CA GLU A 10 -23.11 -2.50 -4.13
C GLU A 10 -22.81 -3.76 -4.95
N ILE A 11 -22.23 -3.60 -6.14
CA ILE A 11 -21.80 -4.73 -6.97
C ILE A 11 -20.51 -5.37 -6.42
N LEU A 12 -19.55 -4.58 -5.97
CA LEU A 12 -18.26 -5.07 -5.48
C LEU A 12 -18.35 -5.77 -4.11
N GLU A 13 -19.25 -5.33 -3.24
CA GLU A 13 -19.39 -5.80 -1.88
C GLU A 13 -19.63 -7.33 -1.76
N PRO A 14 -20.58 -7.93 -2.50
CA PRO A 14 -20.86 -9.36 -2.40
C PRO A 14 -19.88 -10.25 -3.19
N LEU A 15 -19.03 -9.69 -4.07
CA LEU A 15 -18.07 -10.49 -4.82
C LEU A 15 -17.15 -11.26 -3.88
N GLU A 16 -16.56 -12.37 -4.32
CA GLU A 16 -15.58 -13.11 -3.53
C GLU A 16 -14.13 -12.66 -3.82
N VAL A 17 -13.18 -13.14 -3.02
CA VAL A 17 -11.75 -12.93 -3.31
C VAL A 17 -11.40 -13.58 -4.65
N GLY A 18 -10.71 -12.85 -5.52
CA GLY A 18 -10.38 -13.34 -6.86
C GLY A 18 -11.47 -13.13 -7.92
N ALA A 19 -12.70 -12.79 -7.53
CA ALA A 19 -13.74 -12.44 -8.49
C ALA A 19 -13.45 -11.12 -9.20
N VAL A 20 -13.74 -11.08 -10.50
CA VAL A 20 -13.47 -9.94 -11.39
C VAL A 20 -14.79 -9.25 -11.73
N LEU A 21 -14.89 -7.96 -11.40
CA LEU A 21 -15.89 -7.05 -11.95
C LEU A 21 -15.35 -6.50 -13.28
N SER A 22 -15.91 -6.97 -14.38
CA SER A 22 -15.48 -6.61 -15.72
C SER A 22 -15.81 -5.17 -16.07
N TYR A 23 -15.11 -4.62 -17.08
CA TYR A 23 -15.45 -3.29 -17.59
C TYR A 23 -16.86 -3.23 -18.16
N GLN A 24 -17.34 -4.29 -18.82
CA GLN A 24 -18.68 -4.35 -19.38
C GLN A 24 -19.76 -4.29 -18.30
N GLU A 25 -19.60 -5.02 -17.19
CA GLU A 25 -20.54 -4.98 -16.06
C GLU A 25 -20.60 -3.58 -15.42
N ILE A 26 -19.47 -2.89 -15.33
CA ILE A 26 -19.43 -1.49 -14.83
C ILE A 26 -20.19 -0.57 -15.79
N GLU A 27 -19.95 -0.69 -17.10
CA GLU A 27 -20.60 0.14 -18.11
C GLU A 27 -22.12 -0.12 -18.16
N GLN A 28 -22.53 -1.37 -18.05
CA GLN A 28 -23.94 -1.77 -18.00
C GLN A 28 -24.63 -1.25 -16.73
N ALA A 29 -24.00 -1.39 -15.57
CA ALA A 29 -24.59 -0.94 -14.30
C ALA A 29 -24.69 0.57 -14.18
N THR A 30 -23.74 1.31 -14.76
CA THR A 30 -23.68 2.77 -14.65
C THR A 30 -24.29 3.50 -15.85
N GLY A 31 -24.52 2.80 -16.97
CA GLY A 31 -24.94 3.38 -18.24
C GLY A 31 -23.91 4.32 -18.87
N LYS A 32 -22.63 4.21 -18.48
CA LYS A 32 -21.56 5.13 -18.88
C LYS A 32 -20.30 4.36 -19.28
N PRO A 33 -19.49 4.89 -20.21
CA PRO A 33 -18.24 4.25 -20.60
C PRO A 33 -17.24 4.23 -19.43
N ILE A 34 -16.42 3.18 -19.38
CA ILE A 34 -15.51 2.91 -18.26
C ILE A 34 -14.55 4.08 -17.98
N SER A 35 -14.16 4.82 -19.01
CA SER A 35 -13.30 6.01 -18.91
C SER A 35 -13.86 7.06 -17.95
N HIS A 36 -15.18 7.23 -17.90
CA HIS A 36 -15.87 8.16 -17.00
C HIS A 36 -16.08 7.57 -15.61
N CYS A 37 -16.20 6.25 -15.50
CA CYS A 37 -16.45 5.55 -14.24
C CYS A 37 -15.18 5.33 -13.41
N ARG A 38 -13.97 5.45 -13.98
CA ARG A 38 -12.69 5.19 -13.25
C ARG A 38 -12.59 5.90 -11.90
N PRO A 39 -12.92 7.21 -11.76
CA PRO A 39 -12.89 7.87 -10.46
C PRO A 39 -13.88 7.25 -9.47
N ALA A 40 -15.08 6.88 -9.92
CA ALA A 40 -16.08 6.22 -9.09
C ALA A 40 -15.62 4.83 -8.64
N VAL A 41 -15.03 4.03 -9.53
CA VAL A 41 -14.43 2.72 -9.19
C VAL A 41 -13.35 2.88 -8.12
N LEU A 42 -12.47 3.88 -8.26
CA LEU A 42 -11.41 4.13 -7.28
C LEU A 42 -11.99 4.53 -5.91
N ARG A 43 -13.07 5.33 -5.88
CA ARG A 43 -13.74 5.69 -4.62
C ARG A 43 -14.45 4.49 -4.00
N ALA A 44 -15.18 3.71 -4.78
CA ALA A 44 -15.83 2.48 -4.34
C ALA A 44 -14.80 1.47 -3.79
N GLY A 45 -13.67 1.28 -4.49
CA GLY A 45 -12.58 0.43 -4.02
C GLY A 45 -11.93 0.91 -2.70
N ARG A 46 -11.83 2.23 -2.48
CA ARG A 46 -11.38 2.78 -1.18
C ARG A 46 -12.41 2.54 -0.07
N GLN A 47 -13.69 2.70 -0.39
CA GLN A 47 -14.77 2.41 0.56
C GLN A 47 -14.77 0.93 0.94
N LEU A 48 -14.64 0.04 -0.03
CA LEU A 48 -14.52 -1.41 0.17
C LEU A 48 -13.32 -1.77 1.06
N LEU A 49 -12.17 -1.14 0.84
CA LEU A 49 -11.00 -1.34 1.70
C LEU A 49 -11.28 -0.90 3.14
N LYS A 50 -11.91 0.26 3.35
CA LYS A 50 -12.18 0.80 4.69
C LYS A 50 -13.26 0.03 5.45
N GLN A 51 -14.33 -0.38 4.77
CA GLN A 51 -15.49 -0.98 5.42
C GLN A 51 -15.40 -2.50 5.51
N ARG A 52 -14.72 -3.14 4.54
CA ARG A 52 -14.69 -4.60 4.40
C ARG A 52 -13.27 -5.19 4.44
N ASN A 53 -12.22 -4.38 4.59
CA ASN A 53 -10.81 -4.81 4.56
C ASN A 53 -10.40 -5.52 3.25
N ARG A 54 -11.06 -5.18 2.14
CA ARG A 54 -10.84 -5.83 0.83
C ARG A 54 -10.23 -4.86 -0.17
N LEU A 55 -9.09 -5.24 -0.73
CA LEU A 55 -8.34 -4.42 -1.67
C LEU A 55 -8.78 -4.71 -3.11
N LEU A 56 -9.14 -3.66 -3.85
CA LEU A 56 -9.43 -3.76 -5.28
C LEU A 56 -8.15 -3.61 -6.11
N ARG A 57 -7.93 -4.50 -7.08
CA ARG A 57 -6.84 -4.44 -8.06
C ARG A 57 -7.38 -4.33 -9.47
N CYS A 58 -6.69 -3.58 -10.32
CA CYS A 58 -6.96 -3.57 -11.75
C CYS A 58 -6.33 -4.82 -12.38
N GLU A 59 -7.13 -5.57 -13.14
CA GLU A 59 -6.67 -6.67 -14.00
C GLU A 59 -6.71 -6.22 -15.45
N ALA A 60 -5.56 -6.24 -16.11
CA ALA A 60 -5.39 -5.66 -17.43
C ALA A 60 -6.35 -6.32 -18.44
N LYS A 61 -7.04 -5.48 -19.23
CA LYS A 61 -8.02 -5.88 -20.26
C LYS A 61 -9.26 -6.61 -19.75
N LEU A 62 -9.39 -6.86 -18.45
CA LEU A 62 -10.51 -7.61 -17.89
C LEU A 62 -11.42 -6.71 -17.06
N GLY A 63 -10.88 -6.02 -16.07
CA GLY A 63 -11.70 -5.34 -15.08
C GLY A 63 -10.98 -5.03 -13.78
N TYR A 64 -11.73 -5.14 -12.69
CA TYR A 64 -11.24 -4.96 -11.33
C TYR A 64 -11.52 -6.20 -10.51
N ARG A 65 -10.49 -6.73 -9.85
CA ARG A 65 -10.55 -7.95 -9.05
C ARG A 65 -10.33 -7.66 -7.59
N ILE A 66 -10.97 -8.44 -6.73
CA ILE A 66 -10.64 -8.43 -5.31
C ILE A 66 -9.32 -9.17 -5.09
N ALA A 67 -8.34 -8.46 -4.55
CA ALA A 67 -7.01 -8.99 -4.26
C ALA A 67 -7.07 -10.12 -3.23
N ARG A 68 -6.17 -11.09 -3.37
CA ARG A 68 -5.91 -12.06 -2.31
C ARG A 68 -5.09 -11.43 -1.18
N PRO A 69 -5.21 -11.91 0.07
CA PRO A 69 -4.48 -11.34 1.21
C PRO A 69 -2.96 -11.25 0.99
N GLU A 70 -2.36 -12.27 0.37
CA GLU A 70 -0.92 -12.31 0.06
C GLU A 70 -0.48 -11.25 -0.96
N GLU A 71 -1.40 -10.70 -1.76
CA GLU A 71 -1.10 -9.62 -2.71
C GLU A 71 -1.11 -8.24 -2.05
N CYS A 72 -1.80 -8.09 -0.91
CA CYS A 72 -1.98 -6.79 -0.26
C CYS A 72 -0.66 -6.20 0.22
N THR A 73 0.24 -7.03 0.76
CA THR A 73 1.58 -6.63 1.22
C THR A 73 2.41 -6.13 0.04
N ALA A 74 2.45 -6.87 -1.07
CA ALA A 74 3.16 -6.47 -2.28
C ALA A 74 2.64 -5.13 -2.84
N VAL A 75 1.32 -4.91 -2.82
CA VAL A 75 0.72 -3.63 -3.23
C VAL A 75 1.12 -2.50 -2.27
N ALA A 76 1.09 -2.73 -0.96
CA ALA A 76 1.50 -1.76 0.04
C ALA A 76 2.99 -1.38 -0.13
N THR A 77 3.88 -2.36 -0.27
CA THR A 77 5.31 -2.14 -0.53
C THR A 77 5.53 -1.34 -1.81
N ARG A 78 4.81 -1.66 -2.90
CA ARG A 78 4.92 -0.92 -4.16
C ARG A 78 4.48 0.54 -4.00
N ARG A 79 3.36 0.77 -3.30
CA ARG A 79 2.84 2.12 -3.02
C ARG A 79 3.81 2.91 -2.14
N HIS A 80 4.36 2.30 -1.10
CA HIS A 80 5.37 2.90 -0.24
C HIS A 80 6.63 3.32 -1.04
N ARG A 81 7.17 2.42 -1.88
CA ARG A 81 8.31 2.75 -2.75
C ARG A 81 8.01 3.90 -3.71
N ALA A 82 6.81 3.94 -4.28
CA ALA A 82 6.39 5.03 -5.16
C ALA A 82 6.26 6.36 -4.42
N ALA A 83 5.66 6.35 -3.22
CA ALA A 83 5.53 7.53 -2.38
C ALA A 83 6.91 8.09 -1.98
N ASN A 84 7.86 7.21 -1.62
CA ASN A 84 9.22 7.63 -1.28
C ASN A 84 9.93 8.29 -2.47
N ARG A 85 9.77 7.74 -3.68
CA ARG A 85 10.31 8.38 -4.90
C ARG A 85 9.69 9.75 -5.15
N GLN A 86 8.39 9.89 -4.99
CA GLN A 86 7.69 11.17 -5.15
C GLN A 86 8.16 12.20 -4.12
N LEU A 87 8.41 11.78 -2.88
CA LEU A 87 8.94 12.66 -1.83
C LEU A 87 10.35 13.16 -2.16
N VAL A 88 11.23 12.27 -2.66
CA VAL A 88 12.58 12.65 -3.09
C VAL A 88 12.52 13.64 -4.25
N GLN A 89 11.70 13.36 -5.26
CA GLN A 89 11.49 14.26 -6.40
C GLN A 89 10.96 15.63 -5.97
N ALA A 90 10.01 15.67 -5.04
CA ALA A 90 9.50 16.92 -4.49
C ALA A 90 10.60 17.70 -3.77
N ARG A 91 11.46 17.02 -2.99
CA ARG A 91 12.60 17.67 -2.32
C ARG A 91 13.57 18.27 -3.33
N GLU A 92 13.92 17.51 -4.37
CA GLU A 92 14.85 17.95 -5.42
C GLU A 92 14.30 19.16 -6.19
N ALA A 93 13.01 19.17 -6.51
CA ALA A 93 12.36 20.29 -7.18
C ALA A 93 12.51 21.61 -6.42
N VAL A 94 12.52 21.56 -5.08
CA VAL A 94 12.72 22.75 -4.23
C VAL A 94 14.20 23.04 -4.00
N GLN A 95 15.02 22.01 -3.89
CA GLN A 95 16.46 22.14 -3.64
C GLN A 95 17.19 22.85 -4.78
N TYR A 96 16.80 22.57 -6.02
CA TYR A 96 17.47 23.08 -7.21
C TYR A 96 16.73 24.24 -7.89
N VAL A 97 15.71 24.82 -7.23
CA VAL A 97 15.03 25.99 -7.78
C VAL A 97 15.96 27.21 -7.74
N ASP A 98 15.98 27.99 -8.82
CA ASP A 98 16.67 29.28 -8.84
C ASP A 98 15.92 30.28 -7.96
N MET A 99 16.58 30.70 -6.88
CA MET A 99 16.00 31.60 -5.87
C MET A 99 16.15 33.09 -6.21
N THR A 100 16.87 33.43 -7.29
CA THR A 100 17.21 34.83 -7.62
C THR A 100 15.99 35.65 -8.00
N GLY A 101 15.02 35.04 -8.69
CA GLY A 101 13.76 35.69 -9.11
C GLY A 101 12.63 35.67 -8.07
N LEU A 102 12.86 35.10 -6.88
CA LEU A 102 11.84 34.98 -5.83
C LEU A 102 11.84 36.18 -4.90
N SER A 103 10.64 36.61 -4.47
CA SER A 103 10.49 37.55 -3.37
C SER A 103 11.02 36.95 -2.05
N PRO A 104 11.34 37.79 -1.04
CA PRO A 104 11.76 37.28 0.27
C PRO A 104 10.77 36.30 0.90
N GLU A 105 9.47 36.54 0.74
CA GLU A 105 8.41 35.66 1.23
C GLU A 105 8.40 34.31 0.50
N GLN A 106 8.44 34.33 -0.84
CA GLN A 106 8.48 33.10 -1.64
C GLN A 106 9.72 32.27 -1.34
N ARG A 107 10.87 32.92 -1.12
CA ARG A 107 12.12 32.26 -0.72
C ARG A 107 11.98 31.60 0.65
N ALA A 108 11.35 32.27 1.62
CA ALA A 108 11.10 31.70 2.94
C ALA A 108 10.19 30.46 2.87
N ILE A 109 9.12 30.52 2.06
CA ILE A 109 8.23 29.38 1.82
C ILE A 109 8.99 28.21 1.18
N ALA A 110 9.78 28.46 0.13
CA ALA A 110 10.57 27.43 -0.53
C ALA A 110 11.58 26.78 0.43
N MET A 111 12.32 27.57 1.21
CA MET A 111 13.25 27.04 2.22
C MET A 111 12.53 26.24 3.31
N GLY A 112 11.35 26.69 3.76
CA GLY A 112 10.52 25.96 4.71
C GLY A 112 10.08 24.60 4.16
N MET A 113 9.60 24.57 2.91
CA MET A 113 9.21 23.34 2.23
C MET A 113 10.39 22.38 2.06
N PHE A 114 11.57 22.89 1.68
CA PHE A 114 12.80 22.08 1.58
C PHE A 114 13.14 21.41 2.92
N ARG A 115 13.12 22.16 4.02
CA ARG A 115 13.43 21.61 5.36
C ARG A 115 12.45 20.52 5.77
N THR A 116 11.15 20.74 5.55
CA THR A 116 10.10 19.74 5.84
C THR A 116 10.32 18.46 5.02
N LEU A 117 10.53 18.58 3.71
CA LEU A 117 10.74 17.44 2.82
C LEU A 117 12.04 16.69 3.15
N ALA A 118 13.11 17.40 3.48
CA ALA A 118 14.37 16.82 3.92
C ALA A 118 14.19 16.02 5.23
N GLY A 119 13.47 16.57 6.20
CA GLY A 119 13.12 15.88 7.45
C GLY A 119 12.30 14.62 7.23
N MET A 120 11.28 14.68 6.38
CA MET A 120 10.47 13.51 6.02
C MET A 120 11.32 12.41 5.35
N CYS A 121 12.22 12.78 4.43
CA CYS A 121 13.11 11.81 3.78
C CYS A 121 14.04 11.12 4.79
N ALA A 122 14.62 11.88 5.72
CA ALA A 122 15.49 11.33 6.76
C ALA A 122 14.72 10.39 7.71
N ALA A 123 13.51 10.80 8.13
CA ALA A 123 12.66 9.99 9.00
C ALA A 123 12.28 8.65 8.34
N ILE A 124 11.87 8.68 7.06
CA ILE A 124 11.52 7.46 6.31
C ILE A 124 12.72 6.53 6.17
N LYS A 125 13.91 7.08 5.89
CA LYS A 125 15.15 6.28 5.82
C LYS A 125 15.41 5.56 7.14
N HIS A 126 15.40 6.30 8.23
CA HIS A 126 15.66 5.76 9.57
C HIS A 126 14.61 4.72 10.01
N LEU A 127 13.32 4.97 9.72
CA LEU A 127 12.26 3.98 9.97
C LEU A 127 12.45 2.71 9.13
N GLY A 128 12.91 2.85 7.88
CA GLY A 128 13.23 1.71 7.03
C GLY A 128 14.42 0.89 7.53
N GLU A 129 15.42 1.52 8.13
CA GLU A 129 16.56 0.85 8.76
C GLU A 129 16.10 0.07 10.01
N LYS A 130 15.33 0.70 10.90
CA LYS A 130 14.75 0.04 12.08
C LYS A 130 13.83 -1.12 11.73
N ALA A 131 13.03 -0.99 10.67
CA ALA A 131 12.18 -2.08 10.22
C ALA A 131 13.01 -3.31 9.81
N LYS A 132 14.14 -3.12 9.13
CA LYS A 132 15.05 -4.23 8.77
C LYS A 132 15.68 -4.88 10.00
N GLU A 133 16.09 -4.09 10.99
CA GLU A 133 16.63 -4.62 12.25
C GLU A 133 15.58 -5.47 12.98
N HIS A 134 14.33 -5.00 13.02
CA HIS A 134 13.23 -5.78 13.59
C HIS A 134 12.93 -7.05 12.81
N ASP A 135 12.89 -7.00 11.48
CA ASP A 135 12.68 -8.18 10.63
C ASP A 135 13.79 -9.22 10.86
N GLN A 136 15.04 -8.77 10.98
CA GLN A 136 16.19 -9.63 11.27
C GLN A 136 16.08 -10.28 12.65
N ALA A 137 15.74 -9.51 13.68
CA ALA A 137 15.55 -10.03 15.03
C ALA A 137 14.40 -11.07 15.11
N VAL A 138 13.33 -10.88 14.32
CA VAL A 138 12.23 -11.85 14.23
C VAL A 138 12.68 -13.16 13.58
N LEU A 139 13.54 -13.10 12.56
CA LEU A 139 14.11 -14.30 11.93
C LEU A 139 15.01 -15.06 12.91
N GLU A 140 15.88 -14.37 13.62
CA GLU A 140 16.77 -14.97 14.64
C GLU A 140 15.97 -15.67 15.75
N LEU A 141 14.93 -15.00 16.27
CA LEU A 141 14.03 -15.60 17.28
C LEU A 141 13.30 -16.85 16.76
N ARG A 142 12.96 -16.89 15.47
CA ARG A 142 12.29 -18.04 14.85
C ARG A 142 13.24 -19.23 14.72
N ASP A 143 14.50 -18.98 14.36
CA ASP A 143 15.52 -20.02 14.28
C ASP A 143 15.83 -20.57 15.68
N ASP A 144 15.98 -19.71 16.68
CA ASP A 144 16.16 -20.10 18.09
C ASP A 144 15.00 -20.97 18.60
N GLN A 145 13.75 -20.64 18.24
CA GLN A 145 12.58 -21.45 18.58
C GLN A 145 12.64 -22.84 17.94
N SER A 146 12.99 -22.93 16.65
CA SER A 146 13.12 -24.21 15.95
C SER A 146 14.22 -25.10 16.54
N ASP A 147 15.33 -24.50 16.96
CA ASP A 147 16.42 -25.20 17.64
C ASP A 147 16.01 -25.69 19.03
N MET A 148 15.27 -24.88 19.79
CA MET A 148 14.71 -25.29 21.09
C MET A 148 13.71 -26.45 20.94
N GLU A 149 12.79 -26.39 19.98
CA GLU A 149 11.86 -27.48 19.69
C GLU A 149 12.59 -28.78 19.34
N THR A 150 13.64 -28.68 18.52
CA THR A 150 14.49 -29.83 18.16
C THR A 150 15.18 -30.42 19.39
N ARG A 151 15.66 -29.59 20.32
CA ARG A 151 16.27 -30.03 21.58
C ARG A 151 15.25 -30.69 22.50
N ILE A 152 14.05 -30.12 22.63
CA ILE A 152 12.95 -30.70 23.42
C ILE A 152 12.59 -32.10 22.88
N GLN A 153 12.37 -32.23 21.58
CA GLN A 153 12.06 -33.53 20.95
C GLN A 153 13.16 -34.58 21.18
N ARG A 154 14.44 -34.18 21.17
CA ARG A 154 15.56 -35.08 21.50
C ARG A 154 15.52 -35.53 22.96
N LEU A 155 15.25 -34.61 23.89
CA LEU A 155 15.14 -34.93 25.31
C LEU A 155 13.94 -35.83 25.60
N GLU A 156 12.78 -35.56 25.01
CA GLU A 156 11.59 -36.40 25.13
C GLU A 156 11.85 -37.83 24.63
N LYS A 157 12.58 -38.01 23.53
CA LYS A 157 12.98 -39.34 23.06
C LYS A 157 13.92 -40.07 24.03
N LEU A 158 14.81 -39.33 24.71
CA LEU A 158 15.77 -39.91 25.66
C LEU A 158 15.14 -40.27 27.00
N PHE A 159 14.14 -39.51 27.45
CA PHE A 159 13.54 -39.65 28.79
C PHE A 159 12.11 -40.22 28.79
N GLY A 160 11.44 -40.31 27.64
CA GLY A 160 10.08 -40.84 27.48
C GLY A 160 9.98 -42.36 27.26
N GLN A 161 11.10 -43.08 27.20
CA GLN A 161 11.12 -44.55 27.28
C GLN A 161 11.23 -44.98 28.75
N LYS A 162 10.12 -44.95 29.49
CA LYS A 162 9.93 -45.67 30.75
C LYS A 162 8.54 -46.27 30.81
#